data_AF-A0A7C3FSD1-F1
#
_entry.id   AF-A0A7C3FSD1-F1
#
_cell.length_a   1.000
_cell.length_b   1.000
_cell.length_c   1.000
_cell.angle_alpha   90.00
_cell.angle_beta   90.00
_cell.angle_gamma   90.00
#
_symmetry.space_group_name_H-M   'P 1'
#
loop_
_entity.id
_entity.type
_entity.pdbx_description
1 polymer ?
#
loop_
_entity_poly.entity_id
_entity_poly.type
_entity_poly.pdbx_seq_one_letter_code
_entity_poly.pdbx_strand_id
1 'polypeptide(L)' 'MNNDVYSVDEAAKILGLENSYVRRLLAKGEIKGKKLGRDWVILNLDYQRKRRPKGGQKSEKS' A
#
# COMPACT_ATOMS: atom_id res chain seq x y z
N MET A 1 13.58 6.20 16.96
CA MET A 1 12.59 6.53 15.91
C MET A 1 12.86 5.58 14.76
N ASN A 2 12.08 4.52 14.62
CA ASN A 2 12.28 3.57 13.53
C ASN A 2 11.73 4.23 12.28
N ASN A 3 12.63 4.64 11.40
CA ASN A 3 12.29 5.26 10.13
C ASN A 3 12.04 4.12 9.13
N ASP A 4 11.02 3.32 9.41
CA ASP A 4 10.72 2.12 8.64
C ASP A 4 10.08 2.54 7.32
N VAL A 5 10.89 2.48 6.27
CA VAL A 5 10.47 2.67 4.89
C VAL A 5 10.02 1.32 4.37
N TYR A 6 8.75 1.21 4.02
CA TYR A 6 8.18 -0.04 3.53
C TYR A 6 8.14 -0.06 2.01
N SER A 7 8.46 -1.20 1.41
CA SER A 7 8.17 -1.44 0.01
C SER A 7 6.65 -1.59 -0.21
N VAL A 8 6.19 -1.46 -1.46
CA VAL A 8 4.78 -1.72 -1.82
C VAL A 8 4.32 -3.10 -1.37
N ASP A 9 5.19 -4.11 -1.46
CA ASP A 9 4.88 -5.49 -1.11
C ASP A 9 4.70 -5.68 0.40
N GLU A 10 5.59 -5.07 1.19
CA GLU A 10 5.47 -5.10 2.66
C GLU A 10 4.25 -4.32 3.13
N ALA A 11 4.02 -3.12 2.59
CA ALA A 11 2.85 -2.32 2.93
C ALA A 11 1.53 -3.04 2.57
N ALA A 12 1.51 -3.75 1.44
CA ALA A 12 0.38 -4.57 1.03
C ALA A 12 0.11 -5.72 2.01
N LYS A 13 1.16 -6.44 2.45
CA LYS A 13 1.04 -7.49 3.47
C LYS A 13 0.55 -6.95 4.81
N ILE A 14 1.10 -5.83 5.28
CA ILE A 14 0.74 -5.22 6.56
C ILE A 14 -0.70 -4.70 6.53
N LEU A 15 -1.13 -4.07 5.43
CA LEU A 15 -2.47 -3.53 5.28
C LEU A 15 -3.51 -4.59 4.86
N GLY A 16 -3.08 -5.79 4.49
CA GLY A 16 -3.94 -6.81 3.87
C GLY A 16 -4.57 -6.33 2.55
N LEU A 17 -3.81 -5.57 1.76
CA LEU A 17 -4.23 -4.99 0.49
C LEU A 17 -3.44 -5.59 -0.67
N GLU A 18 -3.93 -5.41 -1.89
CA GLU A 18 -3.19 -5.81 -3.08
C GLU A 18 -2.11 -4.76 -3.44
N ASN A 19 -0.96 -5.19 -3.94
CA ASN A 19 0.14 -4.32 -4.38
C ASN A 19 -0.35 -3.26 -5.39
N SER A 20 -1.25 -3.65 -6.31
CA SER A 20 -1.88 -2.74 -7.29
C SER A 20 -2.71 -1.65 -6.61
N TYR A 21 -3.43 -2.01 -5.54
CA TYR A 21 -4.23 -1.08 -4.77
C TYR A 21 -3.36 -0.13 -3.96
N VAL A 22 -2.29 -0.62 -3.33
CA VAL A 22 -1.31 0.23 -2.61
C VAL A 22 -0.67 1.25 -3.56
N ARG A 23 -0.25 0.84 -4.78
CA ARG A 23 0.23 1.76 -5.82
C ARG A 23 -0.80 2.81 -6.21
N ARG A 24 -2.07 2.42 -6.31
CA ARG A 24 -3.15 3.36 -6.62
C ARG A 24 -3.38 4.37 -5.48
N LEU A 25 -3.26 3.94 -4.24
CA LEU A 25 -3.36 4.83 -3.07
C LEU A 25 -2.19 5.81 -3.01
N LEU A 26 -0.99 5.35 -3.31
CA LEU A 26 0.21 6.19 -3.46
C LEU A 26 0.06 7.22 -4.58
N ALA A 27 -0.44 6.80 -5.76
CA ALA A 27 -0.69 7.70 -6.88
C ALA A 27 -1.80 8.72 -6.57
N LYS A 28 -2.76 8.38 -5.70
CA LYS A 28 -3.81 9.28 -5.22
C LYS A 28 -3.34 10.22 -4.09
N GLY A 29 -2.20 9.94 -3.45
CA GLY A 29 -1.74 10.67 -2.28
C GLY A 29 -2.48 10.34 -0.98
N GLU A 30 -3.22 9.22 -0.95
CA GLU A 30 -3.92 8.74 0.26
C GLU A 30 -2.94 8.09 1.26
N ILE A 31 -1.81 7.57 0.76
CA ILE A 31 -0.71 7.04 1.57
C ILE A 31 0.50 7.93 1.35
N LYS A 32 1.21 8.28 2.43
CA LYS A 32 2.48 8.99 2.35
C LYS A 32 3.56 8.03 1.88
N GLY A 33 3.88 8.10 0.60
CA GLY A 33 5.04 7.45 0.03
C GLY A 33 5.74 8.31 -1.00
N LYS A 34 6.94 7.90 -1.36
CA LYS A 34 7.80 8.58 -2.33
C LYS A 34 8.15 7.61 -3.44
N LYS A 35 8.20 8.12 -4.66
CA LYS A 35 8.78 7.37 -5.78
C LYS A 35 10.30 7.50 -5.71
N LEU A 36 11.00 6.38 -5.58
CA LEU A 36 12.45 6.29 -5.55
C LEU A 36 12.91 5.61 -6.85
N GLY A 37 13.16 6.41 -7.88
CA GLY A 37 13.51 5.91 -9.22
C GLY A 37 12.35 5.14 -9.86
N ARG A 38 12.52 3.83 -10.04
CA ARG A 38 11.51 2.93 -10.61
C ARG A 38 10.53 2.39 -9.56
N ASP A 39 10.91 2.43 -8.29
CA ASP A 39 10.18 1.84 -7.19
C ASP A 39 9.40 2.86 -6.37
N TRP A 40 8.41 2.35 -5.64
CA TRP A 40 7.61 3.13 -4.70
C TRP A 40 7.93 2.67 -3.29
N VAL A 41 8.16 3.65 -2.42
CA VAL A 41 8.42 3.41 -1.00
C VAL A 41 7.38 4.14 -0.16
N ILE A 42 6.85 3.47 0.85
CA ILE A 42 5.88 3.99 1.80
C ILE A 42 6.66 4.50 3.00
N LEU A 43 6.48 5.78 3.32
CA LEU A 43 7.12 6.45 4.46
C LEU A 43 6.24 6.39 5.71
N ASN A 44 4.93 6.22 5.53
CA ASN A 44 3.99 6.08 6.64
C ASN A 44 2.79 5.23 6.22
N LEU A 45 2.46 4.25 7.06
CA LEU A 45 1.37 3.30 6.88
C LEU A 45 0.07 3.71 7.59
N ASP A 46 -0.13 5.00 7.87
CA ASP A 46 -1.38 5.51 8.44
C ASP A 46 -2.48 5.66 7.37
N TYR A 47 -2.92 4.52 6.83
CA TYR A 47 -4.04 4.46 5.89
C TYR A 47 -5.33 4.05 6.58
N GLN A 48 -6.16 5.03 6.90
CA GLN A 48 -7.51 4.79 7.41
C GLN A 48 -8.47 4.49 6.26
N ARG A 49 -8.85 3.22 6.10
CA ARG A 49 -9.71 2.76 5.00
C ARG A 49 -11.14 3.32 5.13
N LYS A 50 -11.44 4.40 4.41
CA LYS A 50 -12.73 5.12 4.46
C LYS A 50 -13.94 4.37 3.86
N ARG A 51 -13.75 3.27 3.13
CA ARG A 51 -14.83 2.54 2.45
C ARG A 51 -14.73 1.03 2.67
N ARG A 52 -15.83 0.41 3.12
CA ARG A 52 -15.99 -1.06 3.10
C ARG A 52 -15.91 -1.54 1.65
N PRO A 53 -15.16 -2.62 1.35
CA PRO A 53 -15.11 -3.16 0.01
C PRO A 53 -16.53 -3.61 -0.41
N LYS A 54 -17.05 -3.07 -1.52
CA LYS A 54 -18.02 -3.84 -2.31
C LYS A 54 -17.21 -4.96 -2.95
N GLY A 55 -17.61 -6.20 -2.69
CA GLY A 55 -16.83 -7.42 -2.91
C GLY A 55 -15.94 -7.39 -4.15
N GLY A 56 -14.64 -7.56 -3.92
CA GLY A 56 -13.64 -7.87 -4.94
C GLY A 56 -12.84 -9.05 -4.41
N GLN A 57 -13.12 -10.21 -4.97
CA GLN A 57 -12.59 -11.52 -4.60
C GLN A 57 -11.23 -11.77 -5.31
N LYS A 58 -10.41 -12.65 -4.70
CA LYS A 58 -9.24 -13.39 -5.23
C LYS A 58 -7.94 -12.58 -5.39
N SER A 59 -6.76 -13.11 -5.05
CA SER A 59 -6.31 -14.50 -5.19
C SER A 59 -5.24 -14.90 -4.16
N GLU A 60 -5.44 -16.06 -3.50
CA GLU A 60 -4.37 -17.02 -3.22
C GLU A 60 -3.50 -17.17 -4.48
N LYS A 61 -2.17 -17.09 -4.34
CA LYS A 61 -1.26 -17.54 -5.39
C LYS A 61 -0.16 -18.39 -4.75
N SER A 62 -0.31 -19.69 -5.04
CA SER A 62 0.62 -20.84 -5.07
C SER A 62 1.87 -20.86 -4.23
#